data_AF-T1A4K8-F1
#
_entry.id   AF-T1A4K8-F1
#
_cell.length_a   1.000
_cell.length_b   1.000
_cell.length_c   1.000
_cell.angle_alpha   90.00
_cell.angle_beta   90.00
_cell.angle_gamma   90.00
#
_symmetry.space_group_name_H-M   'P 1'
#
loop_
_entity.id
_entity.type
_entity.pdbx_description
1 polymer ?
#
loop_
_entity_poly.entity_id
_entity_poly.type
_entity_poly.pdbx_seq_one_letter_code
_entity_poly.pdbx_strand_id
1 'polypeptide(L)'
;PRQRGFLTAGTMTGVWISHDDGAHWNKLVTHDFPTTPVWDLNYAQGDLVLGTHGNGVWIFDHLAPIAQWHPAIAQDKLHVFTPSTGIEWQRWSRGEGAEPAFTTPNPPTGVILDYWLP
;
A
#
# COMPACT_ATOMS: atom_id res chain seq x y z
N PRO A 1 -1.49 -8.99 -3.07
CA PRO A 1 -1.82 -8.34 -4.36
C PRO A 1 -2.50 -9.30 -5.34
N ARG A 2 -3.42 -8.81 -6.17
CA ARG A 2 -4.09 -9.64 -7.19
C ARG A 2 -3.41 -9.57 -8.56
N GLN A 3 -2.12 -9.25 -8.59
CA GLN A 3 -1.34 -9.13 -9.82
C GLN A 3 -0.27 -10.21 -9.88
N ARG A 4 -0.34 -11.03 -10.92
CA ARG A 4 0.68 -12.04 -11.22
C ARG A 4 2.00 -11.35 -11.55
N GLY A 5 3.12 -11.90 -11.11
CA GLY A 5 4.45 -11.30 -11.32
C GLY A 5 4.87 -10.30 -10.26
N PHE A 6 3.94 -9.72 -9.51
CA PHE A 6 4.27 -8.74 -8.48
C PHE A 6 4.60 -9.41 -7.15
N LEU A 7 5.83 -9.22 -6.68
CA LEU A 7 6.35 -9.78 -5.43
C LEU A 7 6.87 -8.68 -4.51
N THR A 8 6.82 -8.95 -3.20
CA THR A 8 7.40 -8.11 -2.14
C THR A 8 8.30 -8.94 -1.24
N ALA A 9 9.42 -8.37 -0.82
CA ALA A 9 10.35 -9.00 0.12
C ALA A 9 10.78 -8.01 1.20
N GLY A 10 10.77 -8.47 2.45
CA GLY A 10 11.37 -7.76 3.59
C GLY A 10 12.84 -8.11 3.70
N THR A 11 13.65 -7.11 4.08
CA THR A 11 15.08 -7.27 4.32
C THR A 11 15.46 -6.55 5.60
N MET A 12 16.72 -6.68 6.03
CA MET A 12 17.27 -5.92 7.15
C MET A 12 17.30 -4.39 6.91
N THR A 13 17.03 -3.93 5.69
CA THR A 13 17.15 -2.51 5.30
C THR A 13 15.85 -1.92 4.73
N GLY A 14 14.75 -2.66 4.76
CA GLY A 14 13.44 -2.21 4.28
C GLY A 14 12.76 -3.23 3.35
N VAL A 15 11.81 -2.75 2.55
CA VAL A 15 11.03 -3.56 1.61
C VAL A 15 11.55 -3.41 0.18
N TRP A 16 11.48 -4.50 -0.56
CA TRP A 16 11.80 -4.58 -1.98
C TRP A 16 10.61 -5.12 -2.75
N ILE A 17 10.46 -4.67 -4.00
CA ILE A 17 9.41 -5.08 -4.91
C ILE A 17 10.01 -5.59 -6.22
N SER A 18 9.32 -6.54 -6.84
CA SER A 18 9.60 -7.04 -8.19
C SER A 18 8.30 -7.07 -8.99
N HIS A 19 8.37 -6.74 -10.28
CA HIS A 19 7.24 -6.79 -11.21
C HIS A 19 7.34 -7.95 -12.22
N ASP A 20 8.36 -8.81 -12.07
CA ASP A 20 8.77 -9.80 -13.06
C ASP A 20 9.16 -11.14 -12.43
N ASP A 21 8.30 -11.62 -11.51
CA ASP A 21 8.44 -12.91 -10.85
C ASP A 21 9.78 -13.08 -10.09
N GLY A 22 10.39 -11.98 -9.66
CA GLY A 22 11.62 -11.96 -8.87
C GLY A 22 12.91 -11.87 -9.68
N ALA A 23 12.84 -11.62 -11.00
CA ALA A 23 14.02 -11.44 -11.84
C ALA A 23 14.76 -10.13 -11.52
N HIS A 24 14.04 -9.04 -11.27
CA HIS A 24 14.60 -7.75 -10.87
C HIS A 24 13.90 -7.22 -9.61
N TRP A 25 14.69 -6.64 -8.71
CA TRP A 25 14.22 -6.11 -7.43
C TRP A 25 14.57 -4.63 -7.29
N ASN A 26 13.59 -3.83 -6.91
CA ASN A 26 13.76 -2.41 -6.61
C ASN A 26 13.39 -2.16 -5.15
N LYS A 27 14.19 -1.35 -4.45
CA LYS A 27 13.88 -0.97 -3.07
C LYS A 27 12.65 -0.04 -3.08
N LEU A 28 11.65 -0.36 -2.27
CA LEU A 28 10.51 0.51 -2.05
C LEU A 28 10.94 1.62 -1.08
N VAL A 29 11.07 2.83 -1.60
CA VAL A 29 11.47 4.02 -0.84
C VAL A 29 10.30 4.98 -0.79
N THR A 30 9.91 5.38 0.42
CA THR A 30 8.93 6.45 0.64
C THR A 30 9.55 7.50 1.57
N HIS A 31 8.93 8.68 1.64
CA HIS A 31 9.44 9.77 2.47
C HIS A 31 9.50 9.39 3.96
N ASP A 32 8.49 8.67 4.43
CA ASP A 32 8.29 8.42 5.86
C ASP A 32 8.82 7.05 6.33
N PHE A 33 9.06 6.10 5.44
CA PHE A 33 9.51 4.76 5.83
C PHE A 33 11.02 4.72 6.09
N PRO A 34 11.47 4.49 7.33
CA PRO A 34 12.89 4.50 7.66
C PRO A 34 13.59 3.24 7.14
N THR A 35 14.93 3.29 7.08
CA THR A 35 15.72 2.07 6.89
C THR A 35 15.63 1.22 8.16
N THR A 36 14.79 0.18 8.13
CA THR A 36 14.55 -0.71 9.26
C THR A 36 14.37 -2.17 8.80
N PRO A 37 14.71 -3.17 9.64
CA PRO A 37 14.44 -4.57 9.33
C PRO A 37 12.93 -4.85 9.23
N VAL A 38 12.53 -5.51 8.14
CA VAL A 38 11.16 -6.00 7.90
C VAL A 38 11.16 -7.50 7.96
N TRP A 39 10.43 -8.06 8.92
CA TRP A 39 10.45 -9.50 9.23
C TRP A 39 9.18 -10.21 8.78
N ASP A 40 8.07 -9.49 8.77
CA ASP A 40 6.78 -10.03 8.34
C ASP A 40 6.14 -9.12 7.30
N LEU A 41 5.52 -9.72 6.29
CA LEU A 41 4.75 -9.03 5.27
C LEU A 41 3.46 -9.78 5.02
N ASN A 42 2.36 -9.04 4.94
CA ASN A 42 1.08 -9.59 4.57
C ASN A 42 0.35 -8.65 3.61
N TYR A 43 -0.45 -9.25 2.73
CA TYR A 43 -1.37 -8.50 1.89
C TYR A 43 -2.77 -8.55 2.48
N ALA A 44 -3.24 -7.42 2.98
CA ALA A 44 -4.57 -7.29 3.55
C ALA A 44 -5.37 -6.27 2.74
N GLN A 45 -6.51 -6.68 2.20
CA GLN A 45 -7.47 -5.80 1.50
C GLN A 45 -6.91 -5.01 0.29
N GLY A 46 -5.75 -5.41 -0.24
CA GLY A 46 -5.10 -4.72 -1.37
C GLY A 46 -3.86 -3.93 -0.95
N ASP A 47 -3.68 -3.71 0.34
CA ASP A 47 -2.55 -3.00 0.94
C ASP A 47 -1.46 -3.97 1.39
N LEU A 48 -0.26 -3.44 1.61
CA LEU A 48 0.88 -4.19 2.12
C LEU A 48 1.13 -3.81 3.58
N VAL A 49 0.90 -4.77 4.48
CA VAL A 49 1.14 -4.63 5.92
C VAL A 49 2.52 -5.19 6.25
N LEU A 50 3.32 -4.43 6.99
CA LEU A 50 4.68 -4.79 7.39
C LEU A 50 4.82 -4.89 8.90
N GLY A 51 5.38 -5.99 9.38
CA GLY A 51 5.94 -6.11 10.71
C GLY A 51 7.41 -5.74 10.71
N THR A 52 7.77 -4.64 11.39
CA THR A 52 9.17 -4.20 11.52
C THR A 52 9.76 -4.60 12.87
N HIS A 53 11.08 -4.71 12.94
CA HIS A 53 11.78 -4.95 14.20
C HIS A 53 12.16 -3.62 14.88
N GLY A 54 11.27 -3.10 15.74
CA GLY A 54 11.52 -1.92 16.58
C GLY A 54 10.89 -0.62 16.09
N ASN A 55 10.14 -0.62 14.98
CA ASN A 55 9.42 0.56 14.46
C ASN A 55 7.91 0.30 14.24
N GLY A 56 7.34 -0.67 14.98
CA GLY A 56 5.91 -0.97 14.93
C GLY A 56 5.44 -1.61 13.61
N VAL A 57 4.18 -1.37 13.29
CA VAL A 57 3.52 -1.88 12.08
C VAL A 57 3.37 -0.73 11.08
N TRP A 58 3.65 -1.02 9.82
CA TRP A 58 3.48 -0.08 8.72
C TRP A 58 2.45 -0.63 7.74
N ILE A 59 1.62 0.25 7.19
CA ILE A 59 0.67 -0.11 6.15
C ILE A 59 0.98 0.79 4.95
N PHE A 60 1.27 0.14 3.83
CA PHE A 60 1.41 0.80 2.53
C PHE A 60 0.04 0.71 1.86
N ASP A 61 -0.77 1.70 2.18
CA ASP A 61 -2.09 1.89 1.57
C ASP A 61 -1.95 2.20 0.08
N HIS A 62 -2.92 1.79 -0.72
CA HIS A 62 -2.95 2.06 -2.17
C HIS A 62 -1.73 1.47 -2.91
N LEU A 63 -1.44 0.20 -2.67
CA LEU A 63 -0.36 -0.49 -3.38
C LEU A 63 -0.68 -0.74 -4.88
N ALA A 64 -1.93 -0.55 -5.30
CA ALA A 64 -2.40 -0.88 -6.64
C ALA A 64 -1.61 -0.20 -7.77
N PRO A 65 -1.29 1.12 -7.73
CA PRO A 65 -0.50 1.79 -8.77
C PRO A 65 0.93 1.28 -8.83
N ILE A 66 1.52 1.00 -7.66
CA ILE A 66 2.85 0.42 -7.57
C ILE A 66 2.82 -0.94 -8.23
N ALA A 67 1.93 -1.84 -7.81
CA ALA A 67 1.84 -3.19 -8.36
C ALA A 67 1.63 -3.18 -9.89
N GLN A 68 0.69 -2.36 -10.38
CA GLN A 68 0.29 -2.27 -11.79
C GLN A 68 1.31 -1.54 -12.66
N TRP A 69 2.29 -0.87 -12.06
CA TRP A 69 3.27 -0.09 -12.80
C TRP A 69 4.03 -0.93 -13.83
N HIS A 70 4.12 -0.41 -15.05
CA HIS A 70 5.03 -0.90 -16.09
C HIS A 70 5.45 0.24 -17.02
N PRO A 71 6.62 0.16 -17.70
CA PRO A 71 7.18 1.27 -18.46
C PRO A 71 6.27 1.89 -19.52
N ALA A 72 5.35 1.11 -20.11
CA ALA A 72 4.41 1.65 -21.10
C ALA A 72 3.41 2.67 -20.51
N ILE A 73 3.07 2.60 -19.21
CA ILE A 73 2.17 3.57 -18.55
C ILE A 73 2.76 4.98 -18.60
N ALA A 74 4.09 5.10 -18.52
CA ALA A 74 4.75 6.40 -18.58
C ALA A 74 4.56 7.14 -19.92
N GLN A 75 4.11 6.43 -20.97
CA GLN A 75 3.83 7.01 -22.28
C GLN A 75 2.34 7.42 -22.44
N ASP A 76 1.49 7.06 -21.48
CA ASP A 76 0.07 7.40 -21.52
C ASP A 76 -0.13 8.89 -21.20
N LYS A 77 -1.05 9.54 -21.91
CA LYS A 77 -1.49 10.91 -21.59
C LYS A 77 -2.24 10.99 -20.26
N LEU A 78 -2.92 9.89 -19.91
CA LEU A 78 -3.63 9.67 -18.68
C LEU A 78 -3.79 8.16 -18.54
N HIS A 79 -3.36 7.61 -17.41
CA HIS A 79 -3.64 6.23 -17.03
C HIS A 79 -4.39 6.22 -15.71
N VAL A 80 -5.50 5.48 -15.63
CA VAL A 80 -6.26 5.31 -14.37
C VAL A 80 -6.03 3.89 -13.89
N PHE A 81 -5.48 3.74 -12.70
CA PHE A 81 -5.22 2.43 -12.11
C PHE A 81 -6.52 1.80 -11.60
N THR A 82 -6.51 0.47 -11.47
CA THR A 82 -7.69 -0.25 -10.95
C THR A 82 -7.93 0.17 -9.48
N PRO A 83 -9.08 0.79 -9.15
CA PRO A 83 -9.35 1.22 -7.79
C PRO A 83 -9.69 0.04 -6.89
N SER A 84 -9.51 0.24 -5.58
CA SER A 84 -10.03 -0.69 -4.57
C SER A 84 -11.56 -0.69 -4.55
N THR A 85 -12.15 -1.78 -4.07
CA THR A 85 -13.61 -1.85 -3.89
C THR A 85 -14.07 -0.79 -2.90
N GLY A 86 -14.91 0.15 -3.35
CA GLY A 86 -15.50 1.16 -2.49
C GLY A 86 -16.38 0.55 -1.40
N ILE A 87 -16.22 1.01 -0.17
CA ILE A 87 -17.09 0.65 0.94
C ILE A 87 -17.88 1.90 1.35
N GLU A 88 -19.20 1.84 1.23
CA GLU A 88 -20.09 2.85 1.78
C GLU A 88 -20.37 2.52 3.25
N TRP A 89 -19.66 3.20 4.15
CA TRP A 89 -19.84 3.02 5.59
C TRP A 89 -21.08 3.77 6.09
N GLN A 90 -22.12 3.02 6.44
CA GLN A 90 -23.26 3.56 7.18
C GLN A 90 -22.85 3.80 8.63
N ARG A 91 -22.47 5.05 8.95
CA ARG A 91 -22.07 5.43 10.31
C ARG A 91 -23.29 5.63 11.20
N TRP A 92 -23.42 4.77 12.20
CA TRP A 92 -24.37 4.93 13.29
C TRP A 92 -23.59 5.19 14.59
N SER A 93 -23.97 6.21 15.36
CA SER A 93 -23.41 6.47 16.68
C SER A 93 -24.47 6.26 17.76
N ARG A 94 -24.10 5.51 18.81
CA ARG A 94 -24.92 5.38 20.03
C ARG A 94 -24.56 6.38 21.12
N GLY A 95 -23.60 7.29 20.86
CA GLY A 95 -23.06 8.19 21.88
C GLY A 95 -22.16 7.48 22.92
N GLU A 96 -21.70 6.27 22.63
CA GLU A 96 -20.78 5.54 23.49
C GLU A 96 -19.34 6.07 23.29
N GLY A 97 -18.94 6.96 24.19
CA GLY A 97 -17.61 7.10 24.81
C GLY A 97 -16.33 7.06 23.95
N ALA A 98 -15.55 8.14 24.11
CA ALA A 98 -14.11 8.33 23.84
C ALA A 98 -13.41 7.41 22.81
N GLU A 99 -13.00 8.02 21.70
CA GLU A 99 -12.04 7.44 20.76
C GLU A 99 -10.79 6.92 21.53
N PRO A 100 -10.24 5.75 21.17
CA PRO A 100 -9.00 5.25 21.77
C PRO A 100 -7.90 6.30 21.76
N ALA A 101 -7.03 6.33 22.76
CA ALA A 101 -5.92 7.29 22.81
C ALA A 101 -4.89 7.13 21.67
N PHE A 102 -4.97 6.04 20.91
CA PHE A 102 -4.09 5.72 19.79
C PHE A 102 -4.91 5.46 18.53
N THR A 103 -5.41 6.53 17.89
CA THR A 103 -6.04 6.45 16.57
C THR A 103 -5.12 6.98 15.48
N THR A 104 -5.26 6.41 14.29
CA THR A 104 -4.73 6.99 13.05
C THR A 104 -5.91 7.50 12.23
N PRO A 105 -5.71 8.49 11.35
CA PRO A 105 -6.76 8.93 10.44
C PRO A 105 -7.31 7.76 9.64
N ASN A 106 -8.64 7.63 9.58
CA ASN A 106 -9.28 6.68 8.69
C ASN A 106 -9.10 7.10 7.23
N PRO A 107 -9.10 6.15 6.28
CA PRO A 107 -9.08 6.47 4.85
C PRO A 107 -10.27 7.36 4.46
N PRO A 108 -10.13 8.18 3.41
CA PRO A 108 -11.21 9.05 2.96
C PRO A 108 -12.41 8.23 2.51
N THR A 109 -13.60 8.80 2.66
CA THR A 109 -14.86 8.15 2.26
C THR A 109 -14.97 8.06 0.74
N GLY A 110 -15.46 6.93 0.24
CA GLY A 110 -15.71 6.72 -1.19
C GLY A 110 -14.63 5.90 -1.87
N VAL A 111 -14.63 5.92 -3.20
CA VAL A 111 -13.62 5.22 -4.02
C VAL A 111 -12.49 6.19 -4.32
N ILE A 112 -11.26 5.75 -4.08
CA ILE A 112 -10.04 6.51 -4.39
C ILE A 112 -9.58 6.09 -5.79
N LEU A 113 -9.35 7.09 -6.65
CA LEU A 113 -8.86 6.89 -8.01
C LEU A 113 -7.41 7.35 -8.09
N ASP A 114 -6.52 6.39 -8.22
CA ASP A 114 -5.13 6.66 -8.51
C ASP A 114 -4.93 6.78 -10.03
N TYR A 115 -4.10 7.73 -10.44
CA TYR A 115 -3.84 7.97 -11.86
C TYR A 115 -2.40 8.41 -12.11
N TRP A 116 -1.94 8.20 -13.34
CA TRP A 116 -0.69 8.72 -13.88
C TRP A 116 -0.97 9.84 -14.87
N LEU A 117 -0.15 10.88 -14.80
CA LEU A 117 -0.02 11.93 -15.81
C LEU A 117 1.47 12.08 -16.16
N PRO A 118 1.80 12.40 -17.43
CA PRO A 118 3.17 12.61 -17.89
C PRO A 118 3.83 13.89 -17.33
#